data_AF-A0A397SNY2-F1
#
_entry.id   AF-A0A397SNY2-F1
#
_cell.length_a   1.000
_cell.length_b   1.000
_cell.length_c   1.000
_cell.angle_alpha   90.00
_cell.angle_beta   90.00
_cell.angle_gamma   90.00
#
_symmetry.space_group_name_H-M   'P 1'
#
loop_
_entity.id
_entity.type
_entity.pdbx_description
1 polymer ?
#
loop_
_entity_poly.entity_id
_entity_poly.type
_entity_poly.pdbx_seq_one_letter_code
_entity_poly.pdbx_strand_id
1 'polypeptide(L)'
;MDNCCFIKRPIPFLFLNFIIWNIASIPLVPASIAPYVDETYSSKPDLYDALLNTFFPISFVILLNASGESGSIKNKLLPLLDDVLYNTITWVIPLIVSFSYGDLLAIKIFSIINMCLHVICAITAIFKREKIGSCKFNGLYVRTIYGFLILFPVIVIPAFWIINITTRHTFDSINMMFLIIFGFLLVSLILYFVIGLFYINLKIASAFLIIFFYAPNILQTLLIALYWPINFYFVKACVFILVLSLTRNVSYFTDKVPDEFLATSTTITQAVLREFIKEQFGGGSQIEIIDEKIDDIKISIDKKDNNMNEIRRLMMDEVKNSMMDEVKRSMTDEVKRSMMNEVKRSLINEVKRSLMDEVKNSINEMKKNS
;
A
#
# COMPACT_ATOMS: atom_id res chain seq x y z
N MET A 1 -27.98 -14.77 27.54
CA MET A 1 -27.08 -15.94 27.63
C MET A 1 -26.38 -16.07 26.30
N ASP A 2 -25.10 -15.78 26.37
CA ASP A 2 -24.16 -15.54 25.29
C ASP A 2 -23.73 -16.79 24.53
N ASN A 3 -22.94 -16.53 23.48
CA ASN A 3 -21.99 -17.41 22.79
C ASN A 3 -22.52 -18.26 21.62
N CYS A 4 -22.31 -17.75 20.40
CA CYS A 4 -21.50 -18.47 19.39
C CYS A 4 -21.19 -17.56 18.19
N CYS A 5 -20.25 -16.63 18.38
CA CYS A 5 -19.54 -15.95 17.28
C CYS A 5 -18.10 -16.46 17.29
N PHE A 6 -17.83 -17.59 16.64
CA PHE A 6 -16.48 -18.06 16.38
C PHE A 6 -16.32 -18.39 14.89
N ILE A 7 -15.71 -17.43 14.19
CA ILE A 7 -14.73 -17.60 13.09
C ILE A 7 -15.21 -18.43 11.87
N LYS A 8 -15.81 -17.74 10.89
CA LYS A 8 -15.66 -18.06 9.46
C LYS A 8 -14.53 -17.20 8.90
N ARG A 9 -13.27 -17.62 9.04
CA ARG A 9 -12.13 -17.04 8.29
C ARG A 9 -11.71 -18.01 7.19
N PRO A 10 -11.39 -17.53 5.98
CA PRO A 10 -10.96 -18.39 4.88
C PRO A 10 -9.66 -19.12 5.25
N ILE A 11 -9.55 -20.39 4.86
CA ILE A 11 -8.42 -21.30 5.10
C ILE A 11 -7.02 -20.69 4.85
N PRO A 12 -6.78 -19.83 3.84
CA PRO A 12 -5.49 -19.12 3.71
C PRO A 12 -5.15 -18.20 4.89
N PHE A 13 -6.15 -17.64 5.58
CA PHE A 13 -5.96 -16.81 6.77
C PHE A 13 -5.52 -17.63 7.98
N LEU A 14 -6.02 -18.87 8.12
CA LEU A 14 -5.61 -19.80 9.18
C LEU A 14 -4.18 -20.28 8.99
N PHE A 15 -3.75 -20.49 7.74
CA PHE A 15 -2.37 -20.90 7.43
C PHE A 15 -1.37 -19.75 7.59
N LEU A 16 -1.75 -18.52 7.21
CA LEU A 16 -0.93 -17.33 7.41
C LEU A 16 -0.82 -16.96 8.90
N ASN A 17 -1.91 -17.01 9.66
CA ASN A 17 -1.86 -16.86 11.12
C ASN A 17 -1.07 -17.99 11.78
N PHE A 18 -1.11 -19.22 11.25
CA PHE A 18 -0.29 -20.30 11.76
C PHE A 18 1.21 -20.03 11.55
N ILE A 19 1.61 -19.53 10.38
CA ILE A 19 3.01 -19.17 10.13
C ILE A 19 3.43 -17.95 10.95
N ILE A 20 2.62 -16.89 10.99
CA ILE A 20 2.91 -15.66 11.74
C ILE A 20 2.94 -15.93 13.24
N TRP A 21 2.00 -16.73 13.78
CA TRP A 21 1.95 -17.05 15.21
C TRP A 21 3.02 -18.06 15.64
N ASN A 22 3.43 -19.00 14.78
CA ASN A 22 4.55 -19.90 15.08
C ASN A 22 5.91 -19.22 14.94
N ILE A 23 6.07 -18.23 14.05
CA ILE A 23 7.29 -17.40 13.99
C ILE A 23 7.33 -16.41 15.16
N ALA A 24 6.17 -15.91 15.62
CA ALA A 24 6.08 -15.03 16.79
C ALA A 24 6.13 -15.75 18.15
N SER A 25 6.00 -17.08 18.19
CA SER A 25 5.96 -17.87 19.44
C SER A 25 7.16 -18.78 19.65
N ILE A 26 8.29 -18.56 18.96
CA ILE A 26 9.55 -19.21 19.36
C ILE A 26 9.99 -18.54 20.68
N PRO A 27 9.95 -19.25 21.82
CA PRO A 27 10.52 -18.74 23.05
C PRO A 27 12.03 -18.89 22.91
N LEU A 28 12.73 -17.78 22.64
CA LEU A 28 14.15 -17.70 22.97
C LEU A 28 14.26 -17.60 24.50
N VAL A 29 14.62 -18.70 25.15
CA VAL A 29 14.99 -18.72 26.57
C VAL A 29 16.23 -19.61 26.75
N PRO A 30 17.22 -19.30 27.63
CA PRO A 30 17.39 -18.10 28.46
C PRO A 30 18.70 -17.35 28.18
N ALA A 31 18.70 -16.02 28.30
CA ALA A 31 19.90 -15.31 28.71
C ALA A 31 20.08 -15.55 30.22
N SER A 32 20.88 -16.55 30.60
CA SER A 32 21.28 -16.72 31.99
C SER A 32 22.26 -15.61 32.39
N ILE A 33 21.91 -14.85 33.43
CA ILE A 33 22.81 -14.05 34.27
C ILE A 33 23.80 -13.19 33.46
N ALA A 34 23.31 -12.07 32.91
CA ALA A 34 24.21 -10.98 32.53
C ALA A 34 24.48 -10.13 33.80
N PRO A 35 25.75 -9.92 34.21
CA PRO A 35 26.05 -9.02 35.32
C PRO A 35 25.60 -7.60 34.97
N TYR A 36 25.00 -6.90 35.93
CA TYR A 36 24.30 -5.61 35.76
C TYR A 36 25.23 -4.44 35.34
N VAL A 37 26.53 -4.66 35.20
CA VAL A 37 27.48 -3.67 34.67
C VAL A 37 28.43 -4.39 33.71
N ASP A 38 28.42 -3.98 32.44
CA ASP A 38 29.34 -4.43 31.41
C ASP A 38 30.58 -3.50 31.39
N GLU A 39 31.67 -3.96 31.98
CA GLU A 39 32.95 -3.24 31.98
C GLU A 39 33.64 -3.25 30.59
N THR A 40 33.12 -3.99 29.63
CA THR A 40 33.60 -4.04 28.23
C THR A 40 32.80 -3.17 27.27
N TYR A 41 31.91 -2.34 27.81
CA TYR A 41 31.05 -1.42 27.07
C TYR A 41 31.81 -0.56 26.06
N SER A 42 31.40 -0.66 24.80
CA SER A 42 31.89 0.20 23.71
C SER A 42 30.71 0.95 23.12
N SER A 43 30.77 2.28 23.14
CA SER A 43 29.68 3.16 22.65
C SER A 43 29.50 3.14 21.13
N LYS A 44 30.47 2.61 20.38
CA LYS A 44 30.41 2.54 18.91
C LYS A 44 29.34 1.53 18.42
N PRO A 45 29.34 0.25 18.86
CA PRO A 45 28.25 -0.69 18.60
C PRO A 45 26.87 -0.11 18.90
N ASP A 46 26.68 0.50 20.07
CA ASP A 46 25.40 1.08 20.48
C ASP A 46 24.95 2.24 19.59
N LEU A 47 25.87 3.07 19.12
CA LEU A 47 25.57 4.13 18.17
C LEU A 47 25.11 3.55 16.83
N TYR A 48 25.77 2.50 16.34
CA TYR A 48 25.32 1.77 15.15
C TYR A 48 23.95 1.11 15.38
N ASP A 49 23.71 0.51 16.55
CA ASP A 49 22.39 -0.01 16.95
C ASP A 49 21.33 1.07 16.93
N ALA A 50 21.58 2.21 17.56
CA ALA A 50 20.64 3.32 17.61
C ALA A 50 20.36 3.87 16.20
N LEU A 51 21.40 4.05 15.39
CA LEU A 51 21.27 4.54 14.01
C LEU A 51 20.50 3.55 13.14
N LEU A 52 20.84 2.26 13.17
CA LEU A 52 20.20 1.26 12.32
C LEU A 52 18.75 1.01 12.77
N ASN A 53 18.48 0.99 14.07
CA ASN A 53 17.13 0.83 14.60
C ASN A 53 16.23 2.04 14.34
N THR A 54 16.82 3.22 14.28
CA THR A 54 16.08 4.47 14.02
C THR A 54 15.92 4.71 12.51
N PHE A 55 17.02 4.72 11.76
CA PHE A 55 17.02 5.12 10.35
C PHE A 55 16.56 4.02 9.41
N PHE A 56 16.73 2.74 9.73
CA PHE A 56 16.33 1.68 8.80
C PHE A 56 14.81 1.62 8.60
N PRO A 57 13.97 1.64 9.66
CA PRO A 57 12.52 1.75 9.50
C PRO A 57 12.09 3.10 8.93
N ILE A 58 12.71 4.21 9.37
CA ILE A 58 12.37 5.56 8.91
C ILE A 58 12.67 5.75 7.43
N SER A 59 13.82 5.27 6.94
CA SER A 59 14.17 5.33 5.51
C SER A 59 13.14 4.57 4.68
N PHE A 60 12.61 3.47 5.21
CA PHE A 60 11.56 2.69 4.57
C PHE A 60 10.21 3.40 4.58
N VAL A 61 9.82 4.00 5.71
CA VAL A 61 8.63 4.85 5.78
C VAL A 61 8.76 6.02 4.82
N ILE A 62 9.91 6.70 4.74
CA ILE A 62 10.11 7.82 3.81
C ILE A 62 10.08 7.35 2.35
N LEU A 63 10.69 6.21 2.02
CA LEU A 63 10.66 5.62 0.68
C LEU A 63 9.24 5.21 0.26
N LEU A 64 8.44 4.68 1.20
CA LEU A 64 7.08 4.20 0.95
C LEU A 64 6.00 5.30 1.09
N ASN A 65 6.27 6.34 1.87
CA ASN A 65 5.36 7.44 2.19
C ASN A 65 5.68 8.70 1.36
N ALA A 66 6.44 8.56 0.28
CA ALA A 66 6.60 9.59 -0.74
C ALA A 66 5.25 9.81 -1.48
N SER A 67 4.43 10.64 -0.84
CA SER A 67 3.23 11.35 -1.30
C SER A 67 1.90 10.57 -1.30
N GLY A 68 0.97 11.09 -0.50
CA GLY A 68 -0.42 10.66 -0.32
C GLY A 68 -1.38 11.01 -1.46
N GLU A 69 -0.90 10.94 -2.71
CA GLU A 69 -1.77 10.94 -3.89
C GLU A 69 -1.26 9.84 -4.85
N SER A 70 -2.16 9.26 -5.65
CA SER A 70 -1.88 8.26 -6.69
C SER A 70 -1.01 8.86 -7.81
N GLY A 71 0.26 9.12 -7.51
CA GLY A 71 1.23 9.63 -8.46
C GLY A 71 1.82 8.52 -9.35
N SER A 72 2.10 8.86 -10.60
CA SER A 72 2.81 8.03 -11.60
C SER A 72 4.11 7.38 -11.07
N ILE A 73 4.75 8.01 -10.07
CA ILE A 73 5.98 7.51 -9.44
C ILE A 73 5.68 6.33 -8.52
N LYS A 74 4.67 6.41 -7.65
CA LYS A 74 4.30 5.34 -6.71
C LYS A 74 3.92 4.06 -7.45
N ASN A 75 3.16 4.20 -8.53
CA ASN A 75 2.72 3.09 -9.39
C ASN A 75 3.87 2.37 -10.11
N LYS A 76 5.08 2.96 -10.16
CA LYS A 76 6.29 2.32 -10.71
C LYS A 76 7.25 1.87 -9.62
N LEU A 77 7.50 2.72 -8.63
CA LEU A 77 8.50 2.49 -7.60
C LEU A 77 8.12 1.36 -6.66
N LEU A 78 6.85 1.26 -6.27
CA LEU A 78 6.39 0.20 -5.36
C LEU A 78 6.53 -1.20 -5.98
N PRO A 79 6.03 -1.46 -7.21
CA PRO A 79 6.30 -2.73 -7.91
C PRO A 79 7.80 -3.04 -8.07
N LEU A 80 8.62 -2.03 -8.40
CA LEU A 80 10.06 -2.23 -8.55
C LEU A 80 10.70 -2.62 -7.21
N LEU A 81 10.25 -2.01 -6.11
CA LEU A 81 10.70 -2.35 -4.77
C LEU A 81 10.32 -3.80 -4.41
N ASP A 82 9.13 -4.26 -4.80
CA ASP A 82 8.71 -5.66 -4.58
C ASP A 82 9.64 -6.65 -5.29
N ASP A 83 9.99 -6.38 -6.55
CA ASP A 83 10.99 -7.16 -7.29
C ASP A 83 12.37 -7.10 -6.62
N VAL A 84 12.82 -5.94 -6.17
CA VAL A 84 14.11 -5.78 -5.48
C VAL A 84 14.14 -6.56 -4.17
N LEU A 85 13.09 -6.47 -3.35
CA LEU A 85 13.00 -7.20 -2.08
C LEU A 85 13.01 -8.71 -2.31
N TYR A 86 12.21 -9.19 -3.28
CA TYR A 86 12.18 -10.61 -3.65
C TYR A 86 13.55 -11.10 -4.13
N ASN A 87 14.22 -10.34 -5.01
CA ASN A 87 15.56 -10.66 -5.50
C ASN A 87 16.61 -10.64 -4.37
N THR A 88 16.46 -9.72 -3.44
CA THR A 88 17.36 -9.60 -2.28
C THR A 88 17.34 -10.88 -1.45
N ILE A 89 16.13 -11.38 -1.18
CA ILE A 89 15.91 -12.63 -0.44
C ILE A 89 16.43 -13.85 -1.23
N THR A 90 16.17 -13.86 -2.54
CA THR A 90 16.41 -15.05 -3.37
C THR A 90 17.90 -15.29 -3.64
N TRP A 91 18.70 -14.24 -3.87
CA TRP A 91 20.11 -14.41 -4.25
C TRP A 91 21.09 -13.43 -3.59
N VAL A 92 20.68 -12.20 -3.24
CA VAL A 92 21.63 -11.23 -2.63
C VAL A 92 22.08 -11.70 -1.24
N ILE A 93 21.14 -12.10 -0.37
CA ILE A 93 21.45 -12.60 0.98
C ILE A 93 22.38 -13.82 0.91
N PRO A 94 22.05 -14.90 0.16
CA PRO A 94 22.97 -16.02 -0.07
C PRO A 94 24.35 -15.60 -0.61
N LEU A 95 24.41 -14.65 -1.54
CA LEU A 95 25.65 -14.18 -2.14
C LEU A 95 26.54 -13.47 -1.10
N ILE A 96 25.97 -12.55 -0.32
CA ILE A 96 26.68 -11.84 0.76
C ILE A 96 27.28 -12.82 1.75
N VAL A 97 26.50 -13.81 2.18
CA VAL A 97 26.98 -14.88 3.08
C VAL A 97 28.12 -15.66 2.44
N SER A 98 28.01 -16.01 1.16
CA SER A 98 29.06 -16.75 0.46
C SER A 98 30.41 -16.02 0.30
N PHE A 99 30.39 -14.68 0.38
CA PHE A 99 31.61 -13.87 0.38
C PHE A 99 32.15 -13.62 1.80
N SER A 100 31.26 -13.64 2.79
CA SER A 100 31.63 -13.40 4.18
C SER A 100 32.32 -14.60 4.83
N TYR A 101 32.00 -15.81 4.36
CA TYR A 101 32.64 -17.05 4.80
C TYR A 101 33.45 -17.67 3.64
N GLY A 102 34.74 -17.90 3.86
CA GLY A 102 35.70 -18.27 2.79
C GLY A 102 35.40 -19.59 2.06
N ASP A 103 34.78 -20.56 2.74
CA ASP A 103 34.60 -21.94 2.24
C ASP A 103 33.16 -22.25 1.78
N LEU A 104 32.50 -21.28 1.13
CA LEU A 104 31.11 -21.40 0.65
C LEU A 104 31.00 -21.36 -0.89
N LEU A 105 31.91 -22.01 -1.62
CA LEU A 105 31.94 -21.99 -3.10
C LEU A 105 30.60 -22.45 -3.73
N ALA A 106 29.99 -23.51 -3.20
CA ALA A 106 28.71 -24.01 -3.71
C ALA A 106 27.59 -22.96 -3.59
N ILE A 107 27.49 -22.27 -2.45
CA ILE A 107 26.50 -21.20 -2.22
C ILE A 107 26.80 -20.01 -3.14
N LYS A 108 28.08 -19.68 -3.37
CA LYS A 108 28.47 -18.60 -4.29
C LYS A 108 28.01 -18.88 -5.72
N ILE A 109 28.30 -20.08 -6.25
CA ILE A 109 27.88 -20.49 -7.59
C ILE A 109 26.35 -20.48 -7.71
N PHE A 110 25.66 -21.08 -6.74
CA PHE A 110 24.19 -21.08 -6.67
C PHE A 110 23.61 -19.66 -6.70
N SER A 111 24.17 -18.76 -5.90
CA SER A 111 23.70 -17.37 -5.81
C SER A 111 23.90 -16.60 -7.11
N ILE A 112 25.03 -16.79 -7.80
CA ILE A 112 25.32 -16.15 -9.09
C ILE A 112 24.38 -16.66 -10.18
N ILE A 113 24.13 -17.99 -10.23
CA ILE A 113 23.20 -18.56 -11.20
C ILE A 113 21.78 -18.04 -10.96
N ASN A 114 21.32 -18.03 -9.71
CA ASN A 114 20.01 -17.48 -9.35
C ASN A 114 19.92 -15.98 -9.65
N MET A 115 20.98 -15.21 -9.38
CA MET A 115 21.06 -13.80 -9.76
C MET A 115 20.79 -13.62 -11.25
N CYS A 116 21.53 -14.32 -12.11
CA CYS A 116 21.37 -14.20 -13.56
C CYS A 116 19.94 -14.50 -14.00
N LEU A 117 19.35 -15.60 -13.52
CA LEU A 117 18.00 -16.01 -13.92
C LEU A 117 16.93 -15.03 -13.44
N HIS A 118 16.97 -14.62 -12.18
CA HIS A 118 15.95 -13.72 -11.62
C HIS A 118 16.10 -12.28 -12.12
N VAL A 119 17.33 -11.80 -12.34
CA VAL A 119 17.57 -10.48 -12.95
C VAL A 119 17.07 -10.46 -14.39
N ILE A 120 17.33 -11.50 -15.19
CA ILE A 120 16.77 -11.61 -16.54
C ILE A 120 15.23 -11.59 -16.49
N CYS A 121 14.63 -12.34 -15.57
CA CYS A 121 13.17 -12.36 -15.41
C CYS A 121 12.60 -10.97 -15.08
N ALA A 122 13.18 -10.28 -14.10
CA ALA A 122 12.76 -8.94 -13.68
C ALA A 122 12.97 -7.90 -14.79
N ILE A 123 14.13 -7.92 -15.46
CA ILE A 123 14.43 -7.02 -16.57
C ILE A 123 13.45 -7.23 -17.73
N THR A 124 13.14 -8.50 -18.06
CA THR A 124 12.17 -8.81 -19.12
C THR A 124 10.76 -8.34 -18.74
N ALA A 125 10.38 -8.41 -17.46
CA ALA A 125 9.16 -7.81 -16.92
C ALA A 125 9.12 -6.29 -17.14
N ILE A 126 10.19 -5.61 -16.71
CA ILE A 126 10.29 -4.15 -16.73
C ILE A 126 10.35 -3.58 -18.16
N PHE A 127 11.06 -4.24 -19.08
CA PHE A 127 11.20 -3.75 -20.47
C PHE A 127 9.87 -3.65 -21.22
N LYS A 128 8.91 -4.50 -20.87
CA LYS A 128 7.57 -4.46 -21.45
C LYS A 128 6.78 -3.20 -21.10
N ARG A 129 7.08 -2.58 -19.96
CA ARG A 129 6.43 -1.33 -19.47
C ARG A 129 4.90 -1.38 -19.45
N GLU A 130 4.32 -2.57 -19.38
CA GLU A 130 2.87 -2.76 -19.30
C GLU A 130 2.38 -2.43 -17.88
N LYS A 131 1.13 -1.99 -17.76
CA LYS A 131 0.44 -1.86 -16.47
C LYS A 131 -0.35 -3.14 -16.18
N ILE A 132 -0.58 -3.45 -14.92
CA ILE A 132 -1.33 -4.64 -14.49
C ILE A 132 -2.72 -4.73 -15.16
N GLY A 133 -3.50 -3.65 -15.17
CA GLY A 133 -4.83 -3.65 -15.80
C GLY A 133 -4.83 -3.79 -17.32
N SER A 134 -3.70 -3.54 -17.98
CA SER A 134 -3.53 -3.74 -19.42
C SER A 134 -2.93 -5.10 -19.79
N CYS A 135 -2.47 -5.87 -18.79
CA CYS A 135 -1.71 -7.09 -19.03
C CYS A 135 -2.65 -8.25 -19.37
N LYS A 136 -2.35 -8.98 -20.44
CA LYS A 136 -3.12 -10.18 -20.81
C LYS A 136 -2.64 -11.37 -19.98
N PHE A 137 -3.34 -11.68 -18.89
CA PHE A 137 -2.97 -12.76 -17.96
C PHE A 137 -2.87 -14.16 -18.59
N ASN A 138 -3.50 -14.38 -19.75
CA ASN A 138 -3.40 -15.63 -20.53
C ASN A 138 -2.26 -15.66 -21.56
N GLY A 139 -1.45 -14.59 -21.65
CA GLY A 139 -0.33 -14.54 -22.57
C GLY A 139 0.80 -15.51 -22.18
N LEU A 140 1.45 -16.13 -23.18
CA LEU A 140 2.61 -17.02 -22.98
C LEU A 140 3.66 -16.37 -22.07
N TYR A 141 3.94 -15.10 -22.29
CA TYR A 141 4.86 -14.29 -21.50
C TYR A 141 4.53 -14.25 -20.00
N VAL A 142 3.28 -13.93 -19.64
CA VAL A 142 2.83 -13.89 -18.24
C VAL A 142 2.96 -15.26 -17.62
N ARG A 143 2.55 -16.30 -18.34
CA ARG A 143 2.65 -17.70 -17.90
C ARG A 143 4.10 -18.13 -17.67
N THR A 144 5.04 -17.68 -18.48
CA THR A 144 6.47 -17.97 -18.31
C THR A 144 7.03 -17.31 -17.05
N ILE A 145 6.75 -16.01 -16.83
CA ILE A 145 7.20 -15.29 -15.63
C ILE A 145 6.59 -15.93 -14.37
N TYR A 146 5.27 -16.08 -14.36
CA TYR A 146 4.54 -16.73 -13.26
C TYR A 146 5.06 -18.14 -12.98
N GLY A 147 5.19 -18.97 -14.02
CA GLY A 147 5.69 -20.34 -13.89
C GLY A 147 7.11 -20.39 -13.35
N PHE A 148 7.98 -19.45 -13.78
CA PHE A 148 9.33 -19.34 -13.25
C PHE A 148 9.32 -18.98 -11.75
N LEU A 149 8.66 -17.89 -11.33
CA LEU A 149 8.67 -17.46 -9.93
C LEU A 149 7.99 -18.45 -8.96
N ILE A 150 7.12 -19.33 -9.45
CA ILE A 150 6.47 -20.36 -8.64
C ILE A 150 7.28 -21.67 -8.63
N LEU A 151 7.59 -22.23 -9.79
CA LEU A 151 8.15 -23.58 -9.88
C LEU A 151 9.66 -23.62 -9.67
N PHE A 152 10.39 -22.61 -10.14
CA PHE A 152 11.85 -22.61 -10.04
C PHE A 152 12.32 -22.57 -8.58
N PRO A 153 11.86 -21.65 -7.71
CA PRO A 153 12.30 -21.60 -6.32
C PRO A 153 11.96 -22.88 -5.54
N VAL A 154 10.75 -23.44 -5.69
CA VAL A 154 10.34 -24.64 -4.94
C VAL A 154 11.10 -25.90 -5.35
N ILE A 155 11.70 -25.93 -6.54
CA ILE A 155 12.56 -27.04 -6.97
C ILE A 155 14.00 -26.77 -6.55
N VAL A 156 14.54 -25.64 -6.99
CA VAL A 156 15.99 -25.39 -6.99
C VAL A 156 16.52 -25.05 -5.61
N ILE A 157 15.78 -24.26 -4.81
CA ILE A 157 16.20 -23.90 -3.45
C ILE A 157 16.22 -25.15 -2.55
N PRO A 158 15.13 -25.93 -2.42
CA PRO A 158 15.15 -27.13 -1.58
C PRO A 158 16.19 -28.15 -2.04
N ALA A 159 16.29 -28.43 -3.34
CA ALA A 159 17.27 -29.38 -3.85
C ALA A 159 18.71 -28.96 -3.54
N PHE A 160 19.04 -27.68 -3.76
CA PHE A 160 20.36 -27.14 -3.44
C PHE A 160 20.70 -27.30 -1.96
N TRP A 161 19.80 -26.88 -1.05
CA TRP A 161 20.06 -26.94 0.38
C TRP A 161 20.14 -28.37 0.91
N ILE A 162 19.30 -29.28 0.41
CA ILE A 162 19.38 -30.71 0.75
C ILE A 162 20.74 -31.27 0.36
N ILE A 163 21.21 -31.01 -0.87
CA ILE A 163 22.52 -31.48 -1.35
C ILE A 163 23.64 -30.84 -0.51
N ASN A 164 23.59 -29.53 -0.27
CA ASN A 164 24.64 -28.82 0.46
C ASN A 164 24.75 -29.27 1.93
N ILE A 165 23.63 -29.49 2.63
CA ILE A 165 23.64 -30.00 4.01
C ILE A 165 24.17 -31.44 4.03
N THR A 166 23.70 -32.29 3.12
CA THR A 166 24.08 -33.71 3.08
C THR A 166 25.56 -33.89 2.75
N THR A 167 26.10 -33.11 1.80
CA THR A 167 27.51 -33.18 1.38
C THR A 167 28.48 -32.61 2.42
N ARG A 168 28.05 -31.66 3.24
CA ARG A 168 28.85 -31.14 4.36
C ARG A 168 28.89 -32.08 5.57
N HIS A 169 28.06 -33.13 5.59
CA HIS A 169 27.92 -34.05 6.72
C HIS A 169 27.60 -33.34 8.06
N THR A 170 26.90 -32.22 8.01
CA THR A 170 26.51 -31.41 9.17
C THR A 170 25.06 -31.70 9.55
N PHE A 171 24.85 -32.71 10.42
CA PHE A 171 23.52 -33.15 10.85
C PHE A 171 23.19 -32.71 12.29
N ASP A 172 23.37 -31.43 12.59
CA ASP A 172 22.81 -30.85 13.82
C ASP A 172 21.27 -30.74 13.74
N SER A 173 20.64 -30.40 14.86
CA SER A 173 19.18 -30.30 14.97
C SER A 173 18.57 -29.28 14.01
N ILE A 174 19.25 -28.17 13.75
CA ILE A 174 18.78 -27.12 12.83
C ILE A 174 18.79 -27.65 11.40
N ASN A 175 19.92 -28.21 10.97
CA ASN A 175 20.07 -28.79 9.64
C ASN A 175 19.09 -29.95 9.38
N MET A 176 18.87 -30.82 10.37
CA MET A 176 17.86 -31.89 10.27
C MET A 176 16.44 -31.34 10.14
N MET A 177 16.09 -30.30 10.89
CA MET A 177 14.80 -29.63 10.76
C MET A 177 14.61 -29.06 9.34
N PHE A 178 15.60 -28.34 8.81
CA PHE A 178 15.50 -27.77 7.45
C PHE A 178 15.49 -28.83 6.36
N LEU A 179 16.26 -29.92 6.49
CA LEU A 179 16.20 -31.07 5.58
C LEU A 179 14.79 -31.63 5.48
N ILE A 180 14.12 -31.83 6.62
CA ILE A 180 12.75 -32.34 6.67
C ILE A 180 11.79 -31.35 5.98
N ILE A 181 11.88 -30.06 6.29
CA ILE A 181 10.97 -29.05 5.71
C ILE A 181 11.20 -28.89 4.20
N PHE A 182 12.45 -28.85 3.72
CA PHE A 182 12.75 -28.83 2.29
C PHE A 182 12.30 -30.11 1.59
N GLY A 183 12.44 -31.27 2.23
CA GLY A 183 11.88 -32.53 1.75
C GLY A 183 10.36 -32.46 1.59
N PHE A 184 9.65 -31.92 2.60
CA PHE A 184 8.21 -31.70 2.51
C PHE A 184 7.81 -30.78 1.35
N LEU A 185 8.59 -29.72 1.07
CA LEU A 185 8.35 -28.87 -0.11
C LEU A 185 8.45 -29.65 -1.41
N LEU A 186 9.47 -30.48 -1.59
CA LEU A 186 9.62 -31.30 -2.81
C LEU A 186 8.50 -32.36 -2.93
N VAL A 187 8.13 -33.01 -1.83
CA VAL A 187 7.00 -33.96 -1.81
C VAL A 187 5.69 -33.25 -2.14
N SER A 188 5.48 -32.03 -1.63
CA SER A 188 4.29 -31.24 -1.92
C SER A 188 4.19 -30.84 -3.40
N LEU A 189 5.32 -30.63 -4.07
CA LEU A 189 5.37 -30.43 -5.52
C LEU A 189 4.93 -31.67 -6.29
N ILE A 190 5.40 -32.86 -5.90
CA ILE A 190 4.97 -34.13 -6.52
C ILE A 190 3.46 -34.30 -6.32
N LEU A 191 2.96 -34.06 -5.11
CA LEU A 191 1.54 -34.15 -4.80
C LEU A 191 0.71 -33.16 -5.64
N TYR A 192 1.19 -31.94 -5.84
CA TYR A 192 0.55 -30.96 -6.72
C TYR A 192 0.39 -31.49 -8.15
N PHE A 193 1.44 -32.09 -8.73
CA PHE A 193 1.36 -32.71 -10.06
C PHE A 193 0.40 -33.89 -10.10
N VAL A 194 0.40 -34.74 -9.08
CA VAL A 194 -0.55 -35.87 -8.96
C VAL A 194 -1.99 -35.36 -8.94
N ILE A 195 -2.29 -34.36 -8.10
CA ILE A 195 -3.63 -33.75 -8.05
C ILE A 195 -4.03 -33.16 -9.41
N GLY A 196 -3.09 -32.52 -10.10
CA GLY A 196 -3.29 -31.98 -11.45
C GLY A 196 -3.60 -33.06 -12.49
N LEU A 197 -2.91 -34.21 -12.44
CA LEU A 197 -3.13 -35.33 -13.37
C LEU A 197 -4.54 -35.92 -13.24
N PHE A 198 -5.04 -36.04 -12.01
CA PHE A 198 -6.34 -36.64 -11.74
C PHE A 198 -7.51 -35.64 -11.66
N TYR A 199 -7.25 -34.33 -11.85
CA TYR A 199 -8.25 -33.25 -11.75
C TYR A 199 -9.08 -33.26 -10.45
N ILE A 200 -8.53 -33.82 -9.36
CA ILE A 200 -9.32 -34.18 -8.16
C ILE A 200 -9.76 -32.93 -7.37
N ASN A 201 -8.93 -31.88 -7.29
CA ASN A 201 -9.26 -30.71 -6.47
C ASN A 201 -8.42 -29.45 -6.80
N LEU A 202 -8.98 -28.54 -7.60
CA LEU A 202 -8.32 -27.29 -8.00
C LEU A 202 -8.13 -26.30 -6.82
N LYS A 203 -8.97 -26.36 -5.77
CA LYS A 203 -8.79 -25.52 -4.56
C LYS A 203 -7.53 -25.92 -3.80
N ILE A 204 -7.30 -27.22 -3.61
CA ILE A 204 -6.07 -27.71 -2.96
C ILE A 204 -4.85 -27.33 -3.82
N ALA A 205 -4.95 -27.43 -5.15
CA ALA A 205 -3.89 -27.01 -6.05
C ALA A 205 -3.51 -25.53 -5.88
N SER A 206 -4.49 -24.63 -5.68
CA SER A 206 -4.21 -23.20 -5.45
C SER A 206 -3.46 -22.92 -4.14
N ALA A 207 -3.71 -23.70 -3.08
CA ALA A 207 -2.97 -23.56 -1.81
C ALA A 207 -1.49 -23.94 -1.98
N PHE A 208 -1.18 -24.96 -2.78
CA PHE A 208 0.20 -25.32 -3.11
C PHE A 208 0.93 -24.21 -3.84
N LEU A 209 0.29 -23.53 -4.79
CA LEU A 209 0.92 -22.42 -5.53
C LEU A 209 1.34 -21.27 -4.61
N ILE A 210 0.53 -20.94 -3.59
CA ILE A 210 0.90 -19.95 -2.56
C ILE A 210 2.12 -20.43 -1.78
N ILE A 211 2.13 -21.68 -1.33
CA ILE A 211 3.25 -22.27 -0.59
C ILE A 211 4.52 -22.24 -1.44
N PHE A 212 4.44 -22.58 -2.72
CA PHE A 212 5.58 -22.62 -3.63
C PHE A 212 6.18 -21.23 -3.88
N PHE A 213 5.36 -20.19 -3.90
CA PHE A 213 5.84 -18.81 -4.03
C PHE A 213 6.62 -18.33 -2.79
N TYR A 214 6.11 -18.64 -1.59
CA TYR A 214 6.61 -18.04 -0.35
C TYR A 214 7.61 -18.91 0.41
N ALA A 215 7.30 -20.18 0.60
CA ALA A 215 8.02 -21.04 1.54
C ALA A 215 9.51 -21.24 1.20
N PRO A 216 9.93 -21.46 -0.07
CA PRO A 216 11.35 -21.70 -0.38
C PRO A 216 12.25 -20.56 0.08
N ASN A 217 11.86 -19.33 -0.21
CA ASN A 217 12.61 -18.12 0.12
C ASN A 217 12.60 -17.80 1.63
N ILE A 218 11.47 -18.04 2.31
CA ILE A 218 11.39 -17.94 3.78
C ILE A 218 12.38 -18.91 4.41
N LEU A 219 12.34 -20.19 4.03
CA LEU A 219 13.18 -21.22 4.62
C LEU A 219 14.65 -21.00 4.34
N GLN A 220 15.02 -20.61 3.12
CA GLN A 220 16.40 -20.26 2.79
C GLN A 220 16.91 -19.13 3.68
N THR A 221 16.12 -18.07 3.86
CA THR A 221 16.53 -16.92 4.66
C THR A 221 16.69 -17.29 6.12
N LEU A 222 15.76 -18.08 6.67
CA LEU A 222 15.83 -18.55 8.05
C LEU A 222 17.03 -19.49 8.26
N LEU A 223 17.29 -20.41 7.33
CA LEU A 223 18.46 -21.29 7.40
C LEU A 223 19.76 -20.47 7.41
N ILE A 224 19.88 -19.50 6.48
CA ILE A 224 21.05 -18.63 6.41
C ILE A 224 21.23 -17.82 7.69
N ALA A 225 20.16 -17.22 8.19
CA ALA A 225 20.20 -16.40 9.40
C ALA A 225 20.59 -17.20 10.65
N LEU A 226 20.20 -18.47 10.72
CA LEU A 226 20.51 -19.35 11.86
C LEU A 226 21.92 -19.97 11.76
N TYR A 227 22.35 -20.35 10.56
CA TYR A 227 23.57 -21.14 10.39
C TYR A 227 24.80 -20.29 10.03
N TRP A 228 24.60 -19.15 9.35
CA TRP A 228 25.66 -18.20 8.99
C TRP A 228 25.34 -16.77 9.44
N PRO A 229 25.18 -16.53 10.76
CA PRO A 229 24.99 -15.18 11.27
C PRO A 229 26.30 -14.38 11.14
N ILE A 230 26.39 -13.49 10.16
CA ILE A 230 27.57 -12.62 9.97
C ILE A 230 27.77 -11.71 11.19
N ASN A 231 26.70 -11.01 11.59
CA ASN A 231 26.59 -10.23 12.81
C ASN A 231 25.11 -10.01 13.14
N PHE A 232 24.83 -9.44 14.32
CA PHE A 232 23.48 -9.17 14.78
C PHE A 232 22.66 -8.30 13.79
N TYR A 233 23.27 -7.25 13.25
CA TYR A 233 22.60 -6.33 12.30
C TYR A 233 22.23 -7.02 10.99
N PHE A 234 23.08 -7.91 10.49
CA PHE A 234 22.83 -8.65 9.28
C PHE A 234 21.61 -9.55 9.45
N VAL A 235 21.55 -10.31 10.55
CA VAL A 235 20.38 -11.15 10.87
C VAL A 235 19.11 -10.28 10.97
N LYS A 236 19.20 -9.14 11.67
CA LYS A 236 18.09 -8.20 11.81
C LYS A 236 17.62 -7.64 10.46
N ALA A 237 18.55 -7.28 9.58
CA ALA A 237 18.25 -6.79 8.23
C ALA A 237 17.59 -7.90 7.38
N CYS A 238 18.09 -9.13 7.42
CA CYS A 238 17.50 -10.27 6.72
C CYS A 238 16.05 -10.51 7.15
N VAL A 239 15.79 -10.55 8.47
CA VAL A 239 14.43 -10.72 9.00
C VAL A 239 13.54 -9.55 8.62
N PHE A 240 14.02 -8.31 8.71
CA PHE A 240 13.23 -7.14 8.30
C PHE A 240 12.87 -7.16 6.82
N ILE A 241 13.85 -7.41 5.94
CA ILE A 241 13.63 -7.50 4.48
C ILE A 241 12.62 -8.61 4.17
N LEU A 242 12.75 -9.77 4.84
CA LEU A 242 11.82 -10.88 4.69
C LEU A 242 10.40 -10.47 5.12
N VAL A 243 10.23 -9.95 6.33
CA VAL A 243 8.92 -9.53 6.87
C VAL A 243 8.30 -8.48 5.97
N LEU A 244 9.05 -7.46 5.57
CA LEU A 244 8.58 -6.41 4.70
C LEU A 244 8.13 -6.94 3.33
N SER A 245 8.93 -7.82 2.71
CA SER A 245 8.56 -8.47 1.45
C SER A 245 7.27 -9.27 1.62
N LEU A 246 7.14 -10.03 2.70
CA LEU A 246 5.95 -10.81 2.99
C LEU A 246 4.72 -9.92 3.23
N THR A 247 4.83 -8.88 4.06
CA THR A 247 3.71 -7.97 4.37
C THR A 247 3.20 -7.29 3.10
N ARG A 248 4.10 -6.80 2.25
CA ARG A 248 3.71 -6.19 0.97
C ARG A 248 3.09 -7.23 0.04
N ASN A 249 3.71 -8.39 -0.11
CA ASN A 249 3.21 -9.44 -0.98
C ASN A 249 1.84 -9.98 -0.53
N VAL A 250 1.63 -10.15 0.78
CA VAL A 250 0.36 -10.57 1.40
C VAL A 250 -0.72 -9.51 1.19
N SER A 251 -0.38 -8.21 1.25
CA SER A 251 -1.35 -7.13 1.02
C SER A 251 -2.01 -7.24 -0.36
N TYR A 252 -1.29 -7.74 -1.37
CA TYR A 252 -1.84 -7.99 -2.70
C TYR A 252 -2.71 -9.25 -2.83
N PHE A 253 -2.76 -10.08 -1.78
CA PHE A 253 -3.73 -11.18 -1.69
C PHE A 253 -5.01 -10.75 -0.99
N THR A 254 -4.90 -9.91 0.04
CA THR A 254 -6.06 -9.35 0.74
C THR A 254 -6.74 -8.29 -0.11
N ASP A 255 -5.95 -7.41 -0.70
CA ASP A 255 -6.38 -6.33 -1.58
C ASP A 255 -6.01 -6.67 -3.03
N LYS A 256 -6.70 -6.06 -4.00
CA LYS A 256 -6.34 -6.22 -5.42
C LYS A 256 -5.03 -5.45 -5.69
N VAL A 257 -4.11 -6.04 -6.46
CA VAL A 257 -2.97 -5.28 -7.02
C VAL A 257 -3.54 -4.13 -7.86
N PRO A 258 -3.17 -2.86 -7.61
CA PRO A 258 -3.72 -1.75 -8.36
C PRO A 258 -3.44 -1.86 -9.86
N ASP A 259 -4.47 -1.63 -10.67
CA ASP A 259 -4.39 -1.80 -12.14
C ASP A 259 -3.36 -0.87 -12.79
N GLU A 260 -3.07 0.26 -12.15
CA GLU A 260 -2.09 1.24 -12.64
C GLU A 260 -0.63 0.85 -12.38
N PHE A 261 -0.38 -0.17 -11.56
CA PHE A 261 0.96 -0.60 -11.20
C PHE A 261 1.72 -1.12 -12.43
N LEU A 262 3.02 -0.84 -12.46
CA LEU A 262 3.94 -1.44 -13.42
C LEU A 262 3.93 -2.97 -13.25
N ALA A 263 3.76 -3.69 -14.35
CA ALA A 263 3.76 -5.15 -14.39
C ALA A 263 5.19 -5.70 -14.26
N THR A 264 5.70 -5.69 -13.04
CA THR A 264 6.97 -6.34 -12.65
C THR A 264 6.79 -7.85 -12.43
N SER A 265 7.89 -8.60 -12.28
CA SER A 265 7.82 -10.06 -12.22
C SER A 265 7.03 -10.57 -11.00
N THR A 266 7.21 -9.93 -9.85
CA THR A 266 6.46 -10.20 -8.61
C THR A 266 5.01 -9.76 -8.70
N THR A 267 4.73 -8.54 -9.16
CA THR A 267 3.35 -8.04 -9.26
C THR A 267 2.52 -8.83 -10.27
N ILE A 268 3.12 -9.24 -11.40
CA ILE A 268 2.47 -10.16 -12.36
C ILE A 268 2.14 -11.47 -11.67
N THR A 269 3.11 -12.06 -10.97
CA THR A 269 2.95 -13.36 -10.31
C THR A 269 1.85 -13.31 -9.25
N GLN A 270 1.79 -12.23 -8.46
CA GLN A 270 0.77 -12.03 -7.44
C GLN A 270 -0.61 -11.79 -8.02
N ALA A 271 -0.73 -10.96 -9.06
CA ALA A 271 -1.99 -10.74 -9.74
C ALA A 271 -2.54 -12.05 -10.32
N VAL A 272 -1.70 -12.85 -11.00
CA VAL A 272 -2.10 -14.18 -11.52
C VAL A 272 -2.50 -15.11 -10.38
N LEU A 273 -1.72 -15.17 -9.31
CA LEU A 273 -2.00 -16.07 -8.19
C LEU A 273 -3.31 -15.70 -7.49
N ARG A 274 -3.60 -14.40 -7.32
CA ARG A 274 -4.87 -13.90 -6.78
C ARG A 274 -6.04 -14.27 -7.68
N GLU A 275 -5.96 -14.02 -8.98
CA GLU A 275 -7.04 -14.35 -9.92
C GLU A 275 -7.31 -15.86 -9.93
N PHE A 276 -6.26 -16.69 -9.92
CA PHE A 276 -6.39 -18.14 -9.83
C PHE A 276 -7.11 -18.58 -8.55
N ILE A 277 -6.76 -18.00 -7.39
CA ILE A 277 -7.46 -18.28 -6.12
C ILE A 277 -8.91 -17.82 -6.19
N LYS A 278 -9.17 -16.64 -6.74
CA LYS A 278 -10.51 -16.08 -6.88
C LYS A 278 -11.41 -16.97 -7.74
N GLU A 279 -10.92 -17.48 -8.86
CA GLU A 279 -11.68 -18.43 -9.69
C GLU A 279 -12.04 -19.71 -8.93
N GLN A 280 -11.15 -20.22 -8.07
CA GLN A 280 -11.36 -21.49 -7.37
C GLN A 280 -12.21 -21.37 -6.09
N PHE A 281 -12.11 -20.27 -5.36
CA PHE A 281 -12.88 -20.02 -4.13
C PHE A 281 -14.11 -19.12 -4.36
N GLY A 282 -14.23 -18.52 -5.54
CA GLY A 282 -15.29 -17.62 -5.97
C GLY A 282 -16.61 -18.30 -6.32
N GLY A 283 -17.20 -19.00 -5.36
CA GLY A 283 -18.66 -19.10 -5.25
C GLY A 283 -19.28 -17.86 -4.58
N GLY A 284 -18.58 -16.71 -4.63
CA GLY A 284 -18.89 -15.47 -3.90
C GLY A 284 -19.18 -14.30 -4.83
N SER A 285 -19.83 -14.54 -5.97
CA SER A 285 -20.16 -13.51 -6.97
C SER A 285 -21.04 -12.37 -6.42
N GLN A 286 -21.70 -12.54 -5.27
CA GLN A 286 -22.57 -11.49 -4.73
C GLN A 286 -21.85 -10.46 -3.86
N ILE A 287 -20.79 -10.84 -3.12
CA ILE A 287 -20.15 -9.91 -2.17
C ILE A 287 -19.22 -8.93 -2.88
N GLU A 288 -18.46 -9.38 -3.89
CA GLU A 288 -17.63 -8.47 -4.69
C GLU A 288 -18.43 -7.63 -5.69
N ILE A 289 -19.56 -8.12 -6.25
CA ILE A 289 -20.46 -7.24 -7.02
C ILE A 289 -21.04 -6.16 -6.11
N ILE A 290 -21.26 -6.47 -4.83
CA ILE A 290 -21.72 -5.51 -3.84
C ILE A 290 -20.60 -4.52 -3.50
N ASP A 291 -19.35 -4.97 -3.27
CA ASP A 291 -18.24 -4.06 -2.96
C ASP A 291 -17.82 -3.20 -4.16
N GLU A 292 -17.76 -3.76 -5.38
CA GLU A 292 -17.50 -3.01 -6.61
C GLU A 292 -18.64 -2.02 -6.91
N LYS A 293 -19.91 -2.42 -6.71
CA LYS A 293 -21.03 -1.47 -6.76
C LYS A 293 -20.96 -0.45 -5.64
N ILE A 294 -20.51 -0.79 -4.43
CA ILE A 294 -20.40 0.14 -3.32
C ILE A 294 -19.32 1.18 -3.62
N ASP A 295 -18.18 0.78 -4.18
CA ASP A 295 -17.13 1.71 -4.59
C ASP A 295 -17.56 2.59 -5.77
N ASP A 296 -18.24 2.02 -6.78
CA ASP A 296 -18.85 2.81 -7.87
C ASP A 296 -19.92 3.78 -7.34
N ILE A 297 -20.75 3.33 -6.40
CA ILE A 297 -21.75 4.16 -5.73
C ILE A 297 -21.05 5.26 -4.93
N LYS A 298 -19.97 4.96 -4.22
CA LYS A 298 -19.22 5.93 -3.41
C LYS A 298 -18.56 7.00 -4.27
N ILE A 299 -17.93 6.61 -5.38
CA ILE A 299 -17.41 7.53 -6.41
C ILE A 299 -18.54 8.39 -6.99
N SER A 300 -19.72 7.81 -7.24
CA SER A 300 -20.87 8.55 -7.75
C SER A 300 -21.44 9.55 -6.72
N ILE A 301 -21.43 9.18 -5.44
CA ILE A 301 -21.85 10.04 -4.32
C ILE A 301 -20.87 11.19 -4.17
N ASP A 302 -19.57 10.92 -4.14
CA ASP A 302 -18.53 11.97 -4.04
C ASP A 302 -18.60 12.95 -5.21
N LYS A 303 -18.87 12.44 -6.43
CA LYS A 303 -19.08 13.29 -7.62
C LYS A 303 -20.36 14.12 -7.52
N LYS A 304 -21.43 13.55 -6.96
CA LYS A 304 -22.72 14.23 -6.78
C LYS A 304 -22.64 15.29 -5.67
N ASP A 305 -21.93 15.00 -4.58
CA ASP A 305 -21.68 15.94 -3.49
C ASP A 305 -20.79 17.10 -3.95
N ASN A 306 -19.76 16.83 -4.77
CA ASN A 306 -18.97 17.88 -5.40
C ASN A 306 -19.82 18.78 -6.32
N ASN A 307 -20.64 18.19 -7.20
CA ASN A 307 -21.56 18.97 -8.05
C ASN A 307 -22.58 19.77 -7.22
N MET A 308 -23.11 19.19 -6.15
CA MET A 308 -24.11 19.84 -5.29
C MET A 308 -23.50 20.98 -4.47
N ASN A 309 -22.25 20.83 -4.03
CA ASN A 309 -21.48 21.91 -3.42
C ASN A 309 -21.19 23.05 -4.42
N GLU A 310 -20.89 22.72 -5.68
CA GLU A 310 -20.70 23.70 -6.74
C GLU A 310 -22.00 24.46 -7.06
N ILE A 311 -23.13 23.76 -7.23
CA ILE A 311 -24.45 24.37 -7.44
C ILE A 311 -24.84 25.25 -6.24
N ARG A 312 -24.62 24.77 -5.01
CA ARG A 312 -24.90 25.54 -3.80
C ARG A 312 -24.06 26.81 -3.75
N ARG A 313 -22.79 26.75 -4.15
CA ARG A 313 -21.90 27.91 -4.22
C ARG A 313 -22.37 28.92 -5.27
N LEU A 314 -22.73 28.45 -6.47
CA LEU A 314 -23.27 29.30 -7.53
C LEU A 314 -24.59 29.97 -7.12
N MET A 315 -25.53 29.22 -6.52
CA MET A 315 -26.77 29.80 -5.98
C MET A 315 -26.50 30.81 -4.86
N MET A 316 -25.55 30.54 -3.97
CA MET A 316 -25.23 31.45 -2.87
C MET A 316 -24.58 32.73 -3.37
N ASP A 317 -23.72 32.65 -4.39
CA ASP A 317 -23.12 33.81 -5.04
C ASP A 317 -24.15 34.61 -5.86
N GLU A 318 -25.07 33.94 -6.56
CA GLU A 318 -26.15 34.59 -7.33
C GLU A 318 -27.18 35.27 -6.42
N VAL A 319 -27.63 34.62 -5.34
CA VAL A 319 -28.53 35.23 -4.34
C VAL A 319 -27.84 36.39 -3.63
N LYS A 320 -26.56 36.24 -3.25
CA LYS A 320 -25.82 37.31 -2.57
C LYS A 320 -25.62 38.52 -3.47
N ASN A 321 -25.28 38.33 -4.75
CA ASN A 321 -25.08 39.42 -5.69
C ASN A 321 -26.41 40.09 -6.06
N SER A 322 -27.47 39.32 -6.31
CA SER A 322 -28.79 39.87 -6.65
C SER A 322 -29.41 40.66 -5.49
N MET A 323 -29.40 40.12 -4.26
CA MET A 323 -29.89 40.86 -3.08
C MET A 323 -29.07 42.12 -2.81
N MET A 324 -27.74 42.05 -2.94
CA MET A 324 -26.88 43.20 -2.71
C MET A 324 -27.15 44.30 -3.75
N ASP A 325 -27.34 43.94 -5.02
CA ASP A 325 -27.65 44.89 -6.08
C ASP A 325 -29.05 45.48 -5.96
N GLU A 326 -30.04 44.68 -5.57
CA GLU A 326 -31.42 45.15 -5.38
C GLU A 326 -31.55 46.06 -4.17
N VAL A 327 -30.96 45.70 -3.02
CA VAL A 327 -30.93 46.56 -1.81
C VAL A 327 -30.18 47.84 -2.09
N LYS A 328 -29.04 47.77 -2.81
CA LYS A 328 -28.26 48.96 -3.15
C LYS A 328 -29.03 49.90 -4.10
N ARG A 329 -29.76 49.37 -5.08
CA ARG A 329 -30.63 50.19 -5.95
C ARG A 329 -31.81 50.76 -5.20
N SER A 330 -32.53 49.96 -4.39
CA SER A 330 -33.72 50.43 -3.68
C SER A 330 -33.38 51.52 -2.67
N MET A 331 -32.33 51.33 -1.84
CA MET A 331 -31.89 52.38 -0.91
C MET A 331 -31.42 53.63 -1.66
N THR A 332 -30.67 53.48 -2.76
CA THR A 332 -30.19 54.65 -3.50
C THR A 332 -31.34 55.42 -4.14
N ASP A 333 -32.28 54.75 -4.76
CA ASP A 333 -33.39 55.39 -5.46
C ASP A 333 -34.43 55.97 -4.50
N GLU A 334 -34.72 55.27 -3.40
CA GLU A 334 -35.70 55.71 -2.40
C GLU A 334 -35.19 56.89 -1.57
N VAL A 335 -33.95 56.83 -1.07
CA VAL A 335 -33.33 57.94 -0.31
C VAL A 335 -33.18 59.17 -1.20
N LYS A 336 -32.73 58.98 -2.45
CA LYS A 336 -32.54 60.10 -3.38
C LYS A 336 -33.87 60.73 -3.77
N ARG A 337 -34.93 59.94 -3.94
CA ARG A 337 -36.27 60.44 -4.28
C ARG A 337 -36.97 61.10 -3.08
N SER A 338 -36.83 60.56 -1.87
CA SER A 338 -37.44 61.14 -0.67
C SER A 338 -36.79 62.47 -0.31
N MET A 339 -35.44 62.54 -0.26
CA MET A 339 -34.72 63.77 0.04
C MET A 339 -34.99 64.87 -1.00
N MET A 340 -35.00 64.52 -2.29
CA MET A 340 -35.27 65.49 -3.36
C MET A 340 -36.69 66.07 -3.25
N ASN A 341 -37.68 65.23 -2.94
CA ASN A 341 -39.06 65.66 -2.80
C ASN A 341 -39.28 66.50 -1.53
N GLU A 342 -38.64 66.12 -0.43
CA GLU A 342 -38.75 66.84 0.85
C GLU A 342 -38.09 68.22 0.79
N VAL A 343 -36.86 68.31 0.27
CA VAL A 343 -36.15 69.59 0.07
C VAL A 343 -36.92 70.50 -0.88
N LYS A 344 -37.42 69.95 -2.00
CA LYS A 344 -38.20 70.75 -2.96
C LYS A 344 -39.49 71.28 -2.33
N ARG A 345 -40.15 70.47 -1.51
CA ARG A 345 -41.39 70.87 -0.82
C ARG A 345 -41.13 71.88 0.31
N SER A 346 -40.05 71.74 1.07
CA SER A 346 -39.70 72.70 2.13
C SER A 346 -39.34 74.07 1.55
N LEU A 347 -38.46 74.10 0.53
CA LEU A 347 -38.05 75.34 -0.13
C LEU A 347 -39.24 76.09 -0.74
N ILE A 348 -40.14 75.39 -1.43
CA ILE A 348 -41.34 76.01 -2.01
C ILE A 348 -42.24 76.59 -0.92
N ASN A 349 -42.46 75.85 0.18
CA ASN A 349 -43.33 76.32 1.26
C ASN A 349 -42.72 77.51 2.02
N GLU A 350 -41.40 77.50 2.22
CA GLU A 350 -40.68 78.55 2.93
C GLU A 350 -40.62 79.84 2.11
N VAL A 351 -40.27 79.77 0.82
CA VAL A 351 -40.31 80.92 -0.10
C VAL A 351 -41.73 81.47 -0.22
N LYS A 352 -42.74 80.61 -0.31
CA LYS A 352 -44.14 81.05 -0.40
C LYS A 352 -44.61 81.76 0.86
N ARG A 353 -44.18 81.30 2.05
CA ARG A 353 -44.48 81.99 3.33
C ARG A 353 -43.74 83.31 3.43
N SER A 354 -42.43 83.34 3.14
CA SER A 354 -41.64 84.58 3.25
C SER A 354 -42.17 85.67 2.33
N LEU A 355 -42.49 85.34 1.07
CA LEU A 355 -43.09 86.31 0.14
C LEU A 355 -44.46 86.79 0.61
N MET A 356 -45.29 85.90 1.16
CA MET A 356 -46.62 86.26 1.63
C MET A 356 -46.56 87.14 2.89
N ASP A 357 -45.62 86.88 3.79
CA ASP A 357 -45.37 87.69 4.99
C ASP A 357 -44.76 89.06 4.63
N GLU A 358 -43.85 89.10 3.66
CA GLU A 358 -43.23 90.35 3.17
C GLU A 358 -44.25 91.23 2.42
N VAL A 359 -45.10 90.65 1.58
CA VAL A 359 -46.24 91.34 0.95
C VAL A 359 -47.23 91.85 2.00
N LYS A 360 -47.53 91.05 3.02
CA LYS A 360 -48.46 91.45 4.08
C LYS A 360 -47.89 92.58 4.94
N ASN A 361 -46.59 92.54 5.24
CA ASN A 361 -45.90 93.60 5.99
C ASN A 361 -45.81 94.90 5.17
N SER A 362 -45.47 94.82 3.88
CA SER A 362 -45.44 96.00 3.00
C SER A 362 -46.83 96.62 2.80
N ILE A 363 -47.90 95.82 2.70
CA ILE A 363 -49.29 96.32 2.70
C ILE A 363 -49.63 97.03 4.02
N ASN A 364 -49.20 96.47 5.15
CA ASN A 364 -49.43 97.08 6.46
C ASN A 364 -48.63 98.38 6.64
N GLU A 365 -47.39 98.46 6.14
CA GLU A 365 -46.62 99.72 6.15
C GLU A 365 -47.23 100.78 5.23
N MET A 366 -47.69 100.41 4.03
CA MET A 366 -48.43 101.34 3.15
C MET A 366 -49.69 101.89 3.82
N LYS A 367 -50.42 101.07 4.60
CA LYS A 367 -51.58 101.52 5.39
C LYS A 367 -51.24 102.41 6.57
N LYS A 368 -49.99 102.42 7.05
CA LYS A 368 -49.55 103.22 8.20
C LYS A 368 -49.02 104.59 7.78
N ASN A 369 -48.66 104.74 6.51
CA ASN A 369 -48.11 105.96 5.90
C ASN A 369 -49.11 106.69 4.97
N SER A 370 -50.38 106.26 4.93
CA SER A 370 -51.52 106.94 4.32
C SER A 370 -52.50 107.37 5.40
#